data_AF-A0A1I1QK40-F1
#
_entry.id   AF-A0A1I1QK40-F1
#
_cell.length_a   1.000
_cell.length_b   1.000
_cell.length_c   1.000
_cell.angle_alpha   90.00
_cell.angle_beta   90.00
_cell.angle_gamma   90.00
#
_symmetry.space_group_name_H-M   'P 1'
#
loop_
_entity.id
_entity.type
_entity.pdbx_description
1 polymer ?
#
loop_
_entity_poly.entity_id
_entity_poly.type
_entity_poly.pdbx_seq_one_letter_code
_entity_poly.pdbx_strand_id
1 'polypeptide(L)'
;MSRPWQKLDLSGGGLQSVNQNLAGRLRKRTTTWALWPLFPLGLHRLYLGDRRGAIALPLLTLGALGLWWAGWAPVAAALATVVLGWGVVDLFRIEGLRAEVNKTLRKQAFLGGGATPPAGYRGRYPQESEDPEAAIAAYSAEKEREHGGHMPPRTGEDDSGGRMPSFTEQEKMLREMARERDADEPKSGGND
;
A
#
# COMPACT_ATOMS: atom_id res chain seq x y z
N MET A 1 -26.05 -21.18 0.61
CA MET A 1 -24.64 -20.80 0.88
C MET A 1 -24.61 -19.33 1.29
N SER A 2 -24.34 -19.01 2.56
CA SER A 2 -24.22 -17.61 3.00
C SER A 2 -22.94 -17.03 2.43
N ARG A 3 -23.03 -15.95 1.66
CA ARG A 3 -21.86 -15.33 1.05
C ARG A 3 -21.09 -14.57 2.16
N PRO A 4 -19.81 -14.87 2.43
CA PRO A 4 -19.06 -14.25 3.53
C PRO A 4 -19.07 -12.71 3.49
N TRP A 5 -19.11 -12.14 2.29
CA TRP A 5 -19.21 -10.70 2.09
C TRP A 5 -20.54 -10.07 2.57
N GLN A 6 -21.63 -10.85 2.68
CA GLN A 6 -22.90 -10.36 3.23
C GLN A 6 -22.86 -10.19 4.75
N LYS A 7 -21.88 -10.80 5.43
CA LYS A 7 -21.68 -10.66 6.88
C LYS A 7 -20.73 -9.51 7.24
N LEU A 8 -20.07 -8.90 6.27
CA LEU A 8 -19.28 -7.70 6.50
C LEU A 8 -20.25 -6.55 6.69
N ASP A 9 -20.33 -6.06 7.92
CA ASP A 9 -21.04 -4.82 8.22
C ASP A 9 -20.26 -3.66 7.60
N LEU A 10 -20.67 -3.29 6.39
CA LEU A 10 -20.12 -2.15 5.65
C LEU A 10 -20.72 -0.81 6.13
N SER A 11 -21.60 -0.82 7.14
CA SER A 11 -22.08 0.40 7.78
C SER A 11 -21.00 0.98 8.71
N GLY A 12 -21.00 2.31 8.89
CA GLY A 12 -19.83 3.14 9.23
C GLY A 12 -18.91 2.67 10.37
N GLY A 13 -19.41 1.96 11.39
CA GLY A 13 -18.58 1.46 12.49
C GLY A 13 -17.79 0.17 12.17
N GLY A 14 -18.36 -0.73 11.37
CA GLY A 14 -17.74 -2.00 11.01
C GLY A 14 -16.53 -1.81 10.08
N LEU A 15 -16.65 -0.92 9.09
CA LEU A 15 -15.56 -0.66 8.13
C LEU A 15 -14.36 0.04 8.78
N GLN A 16 -14.61 0.97 9.70
CA GLN A 16 -13.53 1.69 10.40
C GLN A 16 -12.73 0.75 11.30
N SER A 17 -13.39 -0.15 12.02
CA SER A 17 -12.70 -1.14 12.87
C SER A 17 -11.88 -2.14 12.06
N VAL A 18 -12.40 -2.61 10.90
CA VAL A 18 -11.64 -3.48 9.97
C VAL A 18 -10.42 -2.76 9.42
N ASN A 19 -10.54 -1.48 9.04
CA ASN A 19 -9.42 -0.68 8.54
C ASN A 19 -8.35 -0.44 9.62
N GLN A 20 -8.75 -0.15 10.86
CA GLN A 20 -7.81 0.00 11.98
C GLN A 20 -7.05 -1.31 12.25
N ASN A 21 -7.75 -2.44 12.28
CA ASN A 21 -7.12 -3.76 12.46
C ASN A 21 -6.15 -4.07 11.31
N LEU A 22 -6.58 -3.84 10.07
CA LEU A 22 -5.76 -4.05 8.87
C LEU A 22 -4.50 -3.18 8.91
N ALA A 23 -4.63 -1.89 9.24
CA ALA A 23 -3.50 -0.97 9.32
C ALA A 23 -2.42 -1.45 10.30
N GLY A 24 -2.82 -2.04 11.43
CA GLY A 24 -1.89 -2.65 12.40
C GLY A 24 -1.17 -3.90 11.89
N ARG A 25 -1.78 -4.63 10.94
CA ARG A 25 -1.23 -5.88 10.38
C ARG A 25 -0.35 -5.68 9.16
N LEU A 26 -0.53 -4.56 8.44
CA LEU A 26 0.27 -4.26 7.26
C LEU A 26 1.76 -4.21 7.59
N ARG A 27 2.56 -4.82 6.71
CA ARG A 27 4.01 -4.81 6.81
C ARG A 27 4.53 -3.44 6.44
N LYS A 28 5.29 -2.83 7.35
CA LYS A 28 5.83 -1.47 7.21
C LYS A 28 7.19 -1.52 6.52
N ARG A 29 7.43 -0.55 5.64
CA ARG A 29 8.71 -0.37 4.95
C ARG A 29 9.87 -0.26 5.94
N THR A 30 9.72 0.60 6.95
CA THR A 30 10.74 0.86 7.96
C THR A 30 11.16 -0.40 8.70
N THR A 31 10.20 -1.21 9.17
CA THR A 31 10.49 -2.47 9.86
C THR A 31 11.19 -3.48 8.97
N THR A 32 10.76 -3.62 7.71
CA THR A 32 11.40 -4.53 6.76
C THR A 32 12.86 -4.14 6.50
N TRP A 33 13.15 -2.86 6.29
CA TRP A 33 14.50 -2.36 6.09
C TRP A 33 15.35 -2.42 7.36
N ALA A 34 14.77 -2.20 8.54
CA ALA A 34 15.47 -2.35 9.83
C ALA A 34 15.88 -3.80 10.12
N LEU A 35 15.11 -4.78 9.64
CA LEU A 35 15.42 -6.21 9.79
C LEU A 35 16.36 -6.77 8.72
N TRP A 36 16.51 -6.07 7.58
CA TRP A 36 17.39 -6.51 6.50
C TRP A 36 18.87 -6.66 6.88
N PRO A 37 19.53 -5.80 7.69
CA PRO A 37 20.92 -6.06 8.09
C PRO A 37 21.09 -7.39 8.86
N LEU A 38 20.00 -7.93 9.43
CA LEU A 38 19.94 -9.24 10.06
C LEU A 38 19.51 -10.34 9.06
N PHE A 39 19.74 -10.14 7.75
CA PHE A 39 19.37 -11.11 6.72
C PHE A 39 19.97 -12.52 6.91
N PRO A 40 21.20 -12.71 7.45
CA PRO A 40 21.74 -14.05 7.63
C PRO A 40 20.90 -14.86 8.64
N LEU A 41 20.21 -14.17 9.53
CA LEU A 41 19.30 -14.76 10.52
C LEU A 41 17.88 -15.02 9.97
N GLY A 42 17.59 -14.64 8.72
CA GLY A 42 16.28 -14.86 8.10
C GLY A 42 15.12 -14.05 8.70
N LEU A 43 15.39 -13.09 9.60
CA LEU A 43 14.35 -12.35 10.33
C LEU A 43 13.43 -11.52 9.43
N HIS A 44 13.99 -10.87 8.40
CA HIS A 44 13.21 -10.13 7.41
C HIS A 44 12.26 -11.06 6.63
N ARG A 45 12.68 -12.28 6.27
CA ARG A 45 11.81 -13.29 5.62
C ARG A 45 10.72 -13.79 6.56
N LEU A 46 11.06 -14.01 7.84
CA LEU A 46 10.07 -14.40 8.84
C LEU A 46 8.99 -13.32 9.02
N TYR A 47 9.40 -12.04 9.07
CA TYR A 47 8.48 -10.91 9.12
C TYR A 47 7.57 -10.85 7.88
N LEU A 48 8.12 -11.10 6.69
CA LEU A 48 7.36 -11.17 5.45
C LEU A 48 6.53 -12.47 5.29
N GLY A 49 6.62 -13.42 6.23
CA GLY A 49 5.85 -14.66 6.21
C GLY A 49 6.41 -15.75 5.29
N ASP A 50 7.62 -15.56 4.74
CA ASP A 50 8.34 -16.58 3.98
C ASP A 50 9.09 -17.53 4.94
N ARG A 51 8.41 -18.60 5.36
CA ARG A 51 8.98 -19.60 6.27
C ARG A 51 10.18 -20.34 5.68
N ARG A 52 10.19 -20.58 4.37
CA ARG A 52 11.27 -21.33 3.72
C ARG A 52 12.54 -20.51 3.73
N GLY A 53 12.46 -19.25 3.28
CA GLY A 53 13.58 -18.32 3.33
C GLY A 53 14.08 -18.05 4.77
N ALA A 54 13.14 -17.95 5.73
CA ALA A 54 13.47 -17.74 7.14
C ALA A 54 14.29 -18.86 7.78
N ILE A 55 14.16 -20.10 7.28
CA ILE A 55 14.91 -21.26 7.79
C ILE A 55 16.17 -21.50 6.94
N ALA A 56 16.07 -21.39 5.62
CA ALA A 56 17.17 -21.67 4.71
C ALA A 56 18.38 -20.75 4.95
N LEU A 57 18.16 -19.44 5.15
CA LEU A 57 19.25 -18.47 5.35
C LEU A 57 20.07 -18.74 6.63
N PRO A 58 19.46 -18.96 7.80
CA PRO A 58 20.18 -19.39 9.00
C PRO A 58 20.94 -20.70 8.80
N LEU A 59 20.33 -21.71 8.18
CA LEU A 59 20.99 -22.99 7.96
C LEU A 59 22.20 -22.86 7.04
N LEU A 60 22.10 -22.07 5.96
CA LEU A 60 23.23 -21.80 5.07
C LEU A 60 24.34 -21.02 5.77
N THR A 61 23.97 -20.05 6.60
CA THR A 61 24.92 -19.23 7.36
C THR A 61 25.64 -20.07 8.42
N LEU A 62 24.91 -20.88 9.18
CA LEU A 62 25.47 -21.83 10.14
C LEU A 62 26.32 -22.91 9.43
N GLY A 63 25.89 -23.37 8.26
CA GLY A 63 26.66 -24.29 7.43
C GLY A 63 28.00 -23.69 6.98
N ALA A 64 28.01 -22.43 6.54
CA ALA A 64 29.23 -21.73 6.17
C ALA A 64 30.19 -21.57 7.37
N LEU A 65 29.66 -21.21 8.54
CA LEU A 65 30.45 -21.12 9.78
C LEU A 65 30.99 -22.50 10.21
N GLY A 66 30.18 -23.56 10.12
CA GLY A 66 30.59 -24.92 10.42
C GLY A 66 31.71 -25.41 9.49
N LEU A 67 31.60 -25.15 8.19
CA LEU A 67 32.65 -25.47 7.21
C LEU A 67 33.93 -24.68 7.48
N TRP A 68 33.81 -23.41 7.88
CA TRP A 68 34.96 -22.60 8.25
C TRP A 68 35.70 -23.20 9.45
N TRP A 69 34.98 -23.56 10.52
CA TRP A 69 35.57 -24.21 11.69
C TRP A 69 36.13 -25.60 11.43
N ALA A 70 35.56 -26.34 10.47
CA ALA A 70 36.09 -27.63 10.04
C ALA A 70 37.40 -27.52 9.21
N GLY A 71 37.89 -26.31 8.93
CA GLY A 71 39.09 -26.07 8.13
C GLY A 71 38.84 -26.05 6.61
N TRP A 72 37.58 -26.10 6.18
CA TRP A 72 37.19 -26.11 4.76
C TRP A 72 36.96 -24.68 4.25
N ALA A 73 37.94 -23.81 4.52
CA ALA A 73 37.89 -22.38 4.23
C ALA A 73 37.44 -22.03 2.79
N PRO A 74 37.94 -22.66 1.71
CA PRO A 74 37.50 -22.30 0.35
C PRO A 74 36.02 -22.63 0.11
N VAL A 75 35.52 -23.74 0.65
CA VAL A 75 34.10 -24.13 0.51
C VAL A 75 33.21 -23.21 1.35
N ALA A 76 33.63 -22.88 2.56
CA ALA A 76 32.95 -21.92 3.42
C ALA A 76 32.85 -20.54 2.75
N ALA A 77 33.95 -20.06 2.15
CA ALA A 77 33.98 -18.79 1.43
C ALA A 77 33.02 -18.80 0.23
N ALA A 78 33.04 -19.86 -0.59
CA ALA A 78 32.11 -19.99 -1.71
C ALA A 78 30.64 -19.95 -1.25
N LEU A 79 30.31 -20.68 -0.18
CA LEU A 79 28.96 -20.68 0.38
C LEU A 79 28.56 -19.31 0.93
N ALA A 80 29.46 -18.63 1.65
CA ALA A 80 29.24 -17.28 2.14
C ALA A 80 29.01 -16.28 1.00
N THR A 81 29.75 -16.39 -0.11
CA THR A 81 29.54 -15.57 -1.31
C THR A 81 28.15 -15.79 -1.91
N VAL A 82 27.68 -17.05 -1.98
CA VAL A 82 26.31 -17.35 -2.44
C VAL A 82 25.26 -16.72 -1.52
N VAL A 83 25.43 -16.81 -0.20
CA VAL A 83 24.52 -16.20 0.79
C VAL A 83 24.49 -14.67 0.63
N LEU A 84 25.65 -14.03 0.48
CA LEU A 84 25.77 -12.59 0.27
C LEU A 84 25.14 -12.16 -1.06
N GLY A 85 25.41 -12.88 -2.15
CA GLY A 85 24.80 -12.65 -3.45
C GLY A 85 23.28 -12.76 -3.41
N TRP A 86 22.76 -13.73 -2.66
CA TRP A 86 21.33 -13.83 -2.41
C TRP A 86 20.78 -12.64 -1.63
N GLY A 87 21.52 -12.13 -0.63
CA GLY A 87 21.17 -10.90 0.10
C GLY A 87 21.07 -9.67 -0.82
N VAL A 88 21.93 -9.57 -1.83
CA VAL A 88 21.84 -8.51 -2.85
C VAL A 88 20.60 -8.66 -3.72
N VAL A 89 20.31 -9.87 -4.20
CA VAL A 89 19.06 -10.14 -4.95
C VAL A 89 17.83 -9.83 -4.10
N ASP A 90 17.90 -10.09 -2.80
CA ASP A 90 16.82 -9.80 -1.86
C ASP A 90 16.48 -8.31 -1.79
N LEU A 91 17.48 -7.41 -1.83
CA LEU A 91 17.25 -5.96 -1.84
C LEU A 91 16.30 -5.51 -2.95
N PHE A 92 16.41 -6.11 -4.13
CA PHE A 92 15.55 -5.80 -5.27
C PHE A 92 14.15 -6.44 -5.15
N ARG A 93 14.03 -7.56 -4.44
CA ARG A 93 12.77 -8.30 -4.31
C ARG A 93 11.94 -7.90 -3.09
N ILE A 94 12.57 -7.29 -2.08
CA ILE A 94 11.94 -7.02 -0.78
C ILE A 94 10.68 -6.16 -0.88
N GLU A 95 10.68 -5.22 -1.81
CA GLU A 95 9.54 -4.32 -2.06
C GLU A 95 8.37 -5.08 -2.69
N GLY A 96 8.65 -5.94 -3.68
CA GLY A 96 7.66 -6.82 -4.31
C GLY A 96 7.05 -7.81 -3.32
N LEU A 97 7.89 -8.47 -2.51
CA LEU A 97 7.44 -9.39 -1.47
C LEU A 97 6.55 -8.69 -0.44
N ARG A 98 6.94 -7.49 0.01
CA ARG A 98 6.11 -6.70 0.94
C ARG A 98 4.76 -6.34 0.30
N ALA A 99 4.75 -5.93 -0.96
CA ALA A 99 3.53 -5.58 -1.69
C ALA A 99 2.59 -6.79 -1.80
N GLU A 100 3.11 -7.98 -2.14
CA GLU A 100 2.35 -9.22 -2.21
C GLU A 100 1.75 -9.63 -0.86
N VAL A 101 2.54 -9.56 0.22
CA VAL A 101 2.07 -9.86 1.58
C VAL A 101 0.97 -8.89 2.00
N ASN A 102 1.16 -7.60 1.78
CA ASN A 102 0.15 -6.58 2.10
C ASN A 102 -1.11 -6.74 1.24
N LYS A 103 -0.97 -7.11 -0.03
CA LYS A 103 -2.11 -7.45 -0.92
C LYS A 103 -2.87 -8.66 -0.37
N THR A 104 -2.17 -9.67 0.11
CA THR A 104 -2.76 -10.87 0.72
C THR A 104 -3.50 -10.53 2.02
N LEU A 105 -2.91 -9.70 2.89
CA LEU A 105 -3.56 -9.24 4.13
C LEU A 105 -4.84 -8.44 3.85
N ARG A 106 -4.83 -7.55 2.85
CA ARG A 106 -6.02 -6.83 2.40
C ARG A 106 -7.11 -7.80 1.92
N LYS A 107 -6.75 -8.75 1.06
CA LYS A 107 -7.70 -9.79 0.58
C LYS A 107 -8.31 -10.57 1.75
N GLN A 108 -7.49 -11.00 2.72
CA GLN A 108 -7.97 -11.72 3.90
C GLN A 108 -8.93 -10.87 4.75
N ALA A 109 -8.65 -9.59 4.92
CA ALA A 109 -9.50 -8.69 5.69
C ALA A 109 -10.85 -8.44 5.02
N PHE A 110 -10.90 -8.30 3.69
CA PHE A 110 -12.13 -7.94 2.97
C PHE A 110 -12.92 -9.12 2.39
N LEU A 111 -12.28 -10.27 2.15
CA LEU A 111 -12.95 -11.45 1.62
C LEU A 111 -13.22 -12.50 2.72
N GLY A 112 -12.51 -12.41 3.85
CA GLY A 112 -12.48 -13.45 4.88
C GLY A 112 -11.41 -14.50 4.57
N GLY A 113 -10.86 -15.13 5.62
CA GLY A 113 -9.81 -16.15 5.48
C GLY A 113 -10.27 -17.32 4.60
N GLY A 114 -9.70 -17.45 3.41
CA GLY A 114 -10.03 -18.53 2.46
C GLY A 114 -11.02 -18.17 1.36
N ALA A 115 -11.53 -16.95 1.30
CA ALA A 115 -12.40 -16.52 0.20
C ALA A 115 -11.58 -16.17 -1.04
N THR A 116 -11.63 -17.08 -2.01
CA THR A 116 -11.27 -16.82 -3.38
C THR A 116 -12.27 -15.82 -3.98
N PRO A 117 -11.83 -14.90 -4.85
CA PRO A 117 -12.76 -14.11 -5.66
C PRO A 117 -13.75 -15.07 -6.35
N PRO A 118 -15.02 -14.68 -6.54
CA PRO A 118 -15.96 -15.49 -7.32
C PRO A 118 -15.33 -15.91 -8.64
N ALA A 119 -15.58 -17.16 -9.09
CA ALA A 119 -15.09 -17.61 -10.38
C ALA A 119 -15.53 -16.61 -11.47
N GLY A 120 -14.56 -16.08 -12.23
CA GLY A 120 -14.79 -15.02 -13.23
C GLY A 120 -14.65 -13.58 -12.72
N TYR A 121 -14.29 -13.35 -11.46
CA TYR A 121 -13.97 -12.01 -10.96
C TYR A 121 -12.66 -11.50 -11.58
N ARG A 122 -12.79 -10.80 -12.70
CA ARG A 122 -11.74 -9.97 -13.29
C ARG A 122 -11.78 -8.66 -12.52
N GLY A 123 -10.72 -8.35 -11.77
CA GLY A 123 -10.64 -7.07 -11.04
C GLY A 123 -10.78 -5.87 -11.99
N ARG A 124 -10.84 -4.65 -11.46
CA ARG A 124 -10.97 -3.41 -12.26
C ARG A 124 -9.75 -3.07 -13.16
N TYR A 125 -8.83 -4.01 -13.35
CA TYR A 125 -7.72 -3.89 -14.28
C TYR A 125 -7.72 -5.11 -15.19
N PRO A 126 -7.96 -4.95 -16.51
CA PRO A 126 -7.58 -5.98 -17.45
C PRO A 126 -6.05 -6.01 -17.49
N GLN A 127 -5.43 -6.98 -16.80
CA GLN A 127 -4.00 -7.29 -16.99
C GLN A 127 -3.76 -8.18 -18.23
N GLU A 128 -4.82 -8.49 -19.00
CA GLU A 128 -4.79 -9.41 -20.14
C GLU A 128 -5.67 -8.89 -21.29
N SER A 129 -5.51 -7.63 -21.70
CA SER A 129 -5.95 -7.25 -23.04
C SER A 129 -4.77 -7.47 -24.00
N GLU A 130 -5.02 -8.12 -25.14
CA GLU A 130 -4.04 -8.28 -26.23
C GLU A 130 -3.47 -6.94 -26.70
N ASP A 131 -4.19 -5.85 -26.42
CA ASP A 131 -3.76 -4.47 -26.60
C ASP A 131 -4.01 -3.65 -25.31
N PRO A 132 -2.95 -3.37 -24.50
CA PRO A 132 -3.08 -2.60 -23.28
C PRO A 132 -3.43 -1.12 -23.54
N GLU A 133 -3.06 -0.56 -24.70
CA GLU A 133 -3.35 0.83 -25.02
C GLU A 133 -4.83 1.03 -25.34
N ALA A 134 -5.42 0.12 -26.12
CA ALA A 134 -6.85 0.13 -26.43
C ALA A 134 -7.72 -0.01 -25.17
N ALA A 135 -7.30 -0.83 -24.20
CA ALA A 135 -8.01 -1.01 -22.93
C ALA A 135 -7.93 0.24 -22.04
N ILE A 136 -6.78 0.92 -22.02
CA ILE A 136 -6.62 2.19 -21.30
C ILE A 136 -7.51 3.27 -21.94
N ALA A 137 -7.56 3.35 -23.27
CA ALA A 137 -8.37 4.33 -24.00
C ALA A 137 -9.88 4.10 -23.82
N ALA A 138 -10.34 2.84 -23.85
CA ALA A 138 -11.73 2.50 -23.58
C ALA A 138 -12.13 2.87 -22.14
N TYR A 139 -11.23 2.62 -21.18
CA TYR A 139 -11.44 2.97 -19.77
C TYR A 139 -11.46 4.48 -19.54
N SER A 140 -10.54 5.24 -20.15
CA SER A 140 -10.54 6.71 -20.04
C SER A 140 -11.81 7.29 -20.64
N ALA A 141 -12.28 6.79 -21.78
CA ALA A 141 -13.53 7.23 -22.40
C ALA A 141 -14.77 6.91 -21.54
N GLU A 142 -14.80 5.76 -20.85
CA GLU A 142 -15.88 5.44 -19.90
C GLU A 142 -15.82 6.34 -18.66
N LYS A 143 -14.61 6.61 -18.15
CA LYS A 143 -14.40 7.53 -17.01
C LYS A 143 -14.73 8.98 -17.34
N GLU A 144 -14.48 9.42 -18.56
CA GLU A 144 -14.86 10.74 -19.06
C GLU A 144 -16.38 10.88 -19.19
N ARG A 145 -17.10 9.80 -19.57
CA ARG A 145 -18.57 9.77 -19.56
C ARG A 145 -19.14 9.79 -18.14
N GLU A 146 -18.52 9.08 -17.20
CA GLU A 146 -18.87 9.15 -15.77
C GLU A 146 -18.49 10.52 -15.13
N HIS A 147 -17.55 11.25 -15.72
CA HIS A 147 -17.14 12.61 -15.34
C HIS A 147 -18.09 13.71 -15.82
N GLY A 148 -19.27 13.39 -16.36
CA GLY A 148 -20.30 14.31 -16.87
C GLY A 148 -20.91 15.31 -15.87
N GLY A 149 -20.14 15.80 -14.90
CA GLY A 149 -20.45 16.93 -14.02
C GLY A 149 -19.22 17.76 -13.60
N HIS A 150 -17.99 17.35 -13.93
CA HIS A 150 -16.77 18.12 -13.63
C HIS A 150 -15.91 18.22 -14.88
N MET A 151 -15.86 19.41 -15.49
CA MET A 151 -14.91 19.67 -16.58
C MET A 151 -13.49 19.59 -16.02
N PRO A 152 -12.58 18.82 -16.62
CA PRO A 152 -11.15 18.97 -16.35
C PRO A 152 -10.73 20.39 -16.77
N PRO A 153 -9.74 21.01 -16.07
CA PRO A 153 -9.25 22.31 -16.46
C PRO A 153 -8.70 22.22 -17.88
N ARG A 154 -9.23 23.10 -18.73
CA ARG A 154 -8.91 23.20 -20.15
C ARG A 154 -7.41 23.46 -20.29
N THR A 155 -6.64 22.46 -20.71
CA THR A 155 -5.21 22.62 -20.98
C THR A 155 -5.05 23.46 -22.24
N GLY A 156 -4.65 24.73 -22.04
CA GLY A 156 -4.24 25.61 -23.12
C GLY A 156 -4.88 26.99 -23.07
N GLU A 157 -4.67 27.73 -21.98
CA GLU A 157 -4.55 29.19 -21.96
C GLU A 157 -4.19 29.63 -20.52
N ASP A 158 -3.02 30.26 -20.38
CA ASP A 158 -2.46 30.90 -19.18
C ASP A 158 -2.42 30.08 -17.87
N ASP A 159 -1.38 29.24 -17.78
CA ASP A 159 -0.92 28.57 -16.57
C ASP A 159 -0.32 29.58 -15.57
N SER A 160 -1.19 30.33 -14.90
CA SER A 160 -0.88 30.89 -13.59
C SER A 160 -1.19 29.81 -12.56
N GLY A 161 -0.24 28.89 -12.37
CA GLY A 161 -0.33 27.74 -11.48
C GLY A 161 -0.91 28.12 -10.12
N GLY A 162 -2.22 27.85 -9.96
CA GLY A 162 -2.97 28.04 -8.74
C GLY A 162 -2.47 27.07 -7.68
N ARG A 163 -1.43 27.49 -6.97
CA ARG A 163 -0.89 26.77 -5.82
C ARG A 163 -2.03 26.56 -4.85
N MET A 164 -2.32 25.29 -4.53
CA MET A 164 -3.35 24.95 -3.54
C MET A 164 -3.03 25.74 -2.25
N PRO A 165 -3.98 26.53 -1.71
CA PRO A 165 -3.69 27.45 -0.61
C PRO A 165 -3.09 26.69 0.55
N SER A 166 -2.02 27.22 1.13
CA SER A 166 -1.41 26.65 2.32
C SER A 166 -2.42 26.63 3.48
N PHE A 167 -2.24 25.74 4.45
CA PHE A 167 -3.13 25.64 5.62
C PHE A 167 -3.33 27.00 6.31
N THR A 168 -2.29 27.83 6.35
CA THR A 168 -2.30 29.18 6.89
C THR A 168 -3.21 30.14 6.10
N GLU A 169 -3.21 30.01 4.77
CA GLU A 169 -4.09 30.81 3.90
C GLU A 169 -5.55 30.35 4.00
N GLN A 170 -5.78 29.04 4.15
CA GLN A 170 -7.12 28.49 4.39
C GLN A 170 -7.69 28.96 5.73
N GLU A 171 -6.88 28.98 6.79
CA GLU A 171 -7.29 29.48 8.11
C GLU A 171 -7.59 30.98 8.07
N LYS A 172 -6.81 31.76 7.30
CA LYS A 172 -7.05 33.20 7.11
C LYS A 172 -8.37 33.46 6.37
N MET A 173 -8.64 32.72 5.29
CA MET A 173 -9.91 32.81 4.55
C MET A 173 -11.11 32.45 5.44
N LEU A 174 -11.00 31.41 6.27
CA LEU A 174 -12.06 31.05 7.22
C LEU A 174 -12.34 32.15 8.24
N ARG A 175 -11.31 32.84 8.72
CA ARG A 175 -11.45 33.98 9.63
C ARG A 175 -12.12 35.19 8.97
N GLU A 176 -11.79 35.46 7.72
CA GLU A 176 -12.40 36.56 6.96
C GLU A 176 -13.88 36.28 6.68
N MET A 177 -14.23 35.06 6.24
CA MET A 177 -15.63 34.66 6.06
C MET A 177 -16.44 34.71 7.36
N ALA A 178 -15.84 34.35 8.50
CA ALA A 178 -16.50 34.46 9.80
C ALA A 178 -16.78 35.92 10.17
N ARG A 179 -15.83 36.83 9.91
CA ARG A 179 -16.01 38.27 10.17
C ARG A 179 -17.05 38.92 9.27
N GLU A 180 -17.09 38.54 7.99
CA GLU A 180 -18.10 39.04 7.06
C GLU A 180 -19.50 38.56 7.45
N ARG A 181 -19.62 37.30 7.89
CA ARG A 181 -20.89 36.77 8.39
C ARG A 181 -21.41 37.52 9.62
N ASP A 182 -20.52 37.91 10.54
CA ASP A 182 -20.88 38.68 11.73
C ASP A 182 -21.18 40.16 11.41
N ALA A 183 -20.66 40.69 10.29
CA ALA A 183 -20.93 42.05 9.82
C ALA A 183 -22.24 42.15 9.05
N ASP A 184 -22.64 41.08 8.34
CA ASP A 184 -23.89 40.96 7.59
C ASP A 184 -25.08 40.47 8.44
N GLU A 185 -24.91 40.27 9.76
CA GLU A 185 -26.04 40.13 10.69
C GLU A 185 -26.56 41.53 11.07
N PRO A 186 -27.63 42.06 10.42
CA PRO A 186 -28.24 43.29 10.89
C PRO A 186 -28.79 43.04 12.29
N LYS A 187 -28.46 43.94 13.22
CA LYS A 187 -29.08 44.03 14.55
C LYS A 187 -30.59 44.25 14.40
N SER A 188 -31.30 43.18 14.16
CA SER A 188 -32.75 43.11 14.23
C SER A 188 -33.12 43.06 15.71
N GLY A 189 -33.73 44.15 16.18
CA GLY A 189 -34.64 44.11 17.33
C GLY A 189 -34.01 44.40 18.68
N GLY A 190 -33.89 45.69 19.00
CA GLY A 190 -33.84 46.18 20.37
C GLY A 190 -34.61 47.49 20.44
N ASN A 191 -35.94 47.39 20.40
CA ASN A 191 -36.86 48.50 20.58
C ASN A 191 -37.50 48.32 21.97
N ASP A 192 -36.95 49.02 22.96
CA ASP A 192 -37.59 49.28 24.26
C ASP A 192 -38.06 50.74 24.27
#